data_AF-A0A177EPQ3-F1
#
_entry.id   AF-A0A177EPQ3-F1
#
_cell.length_a   1.000
_cell.length_b   1.000
_cell.length_c   1.000
_cell.angle_alpha   90.00
_cell.angle_beta   90.00
_cell.angle_gamma   90.00
#
_symmetry.space_group_name_H-M   'P 1'
#
loop_
_entity.id
_entity.type
_entity.pdbx_description
1 polymer ?
#
loop_
_entity_poly.entity_id
_entity_poly.type
_entity_poly.pdbx_seq_one_letter_code
_entity_poly.pdbx_strand_id
1 'polypeptide(L)'
;MSNPPALSELSEQSVQAARDQNKAPRPLPGKPVFVDLGQNYPAGYTWSNDPKDMSLDTYFDPGKSNLADEFAIDGLRPILKDTNSEMYLLTANNAKFYLWAADDGRLFVFKDDLKLTLDTAIDEVLSGIKWSNLLQQFNKNYD
;
A
#
# COMPACT_ATOMS: atom_id res chain seq x y z
N MET A 1 -21.54 17.98 -39.83
CA MET A 1 -20.23 18.38 -39.29
C MET A 1 -20.36 18.30 -37.78
N SER A 2 -19.79 17.27 -37.17
CA SER A 2 -19.87 17.06 -35.72
C SER A 2 -18.69 17.78 -35.07
N ASN A 3 -18.96 18.70 -34.15
CA ASN A 3 -17.93 19.35 -33.35
C ASN A 3 -17.22 18.29 -32.47
N PRO A 4 -15.88 18.35 -32.34
CA PRO A 4 -15.20 17.52 -31.35
C PRO A 4 -15.54 18.05 -29.94
N PRO A 5 -15.72 17.15 -28.95
CA PRO A 5 -15.93 17.57 -27.57
C PRO A 5 -14.70 18.32 -27.05
N ALA A 6 -14.93 19.34 -26.22
CA ALA A 6 -13.88 20.17 -25.65
C ALA A 6 -12.99 19.34 -24.70
N LEU A 7 -11.67 19.54 -24.79
CA LEU A 7 -10.62 18.87 -24.01
C LEU A 7 -10.80 18.92 -22.48
N SER A 8 -11.71 19.76 -21.97
CA SER A 8 -12.00 19.93 -20.53
C SER A 8 -12.97 18.88 -19.96
N GLU A 9 -13.82 18.25 -20.77
CA GLU A 9 -14.79 17.25 -20.28
C GLU A 9 -14.15 15.85 -20.14
N LEU A 10 -13.13 15.55 -20.95
CA LEU A 10 -12.35 14.31 -20.87
C LEU A 10 -11.51 14.24 -19.59
N SER A 11 -11.07 15.38 -19.03
CA SER A 11 -10.33 15.40 -17.76
C SER A 11 -11.21 15.13 -16.54
N GLU A 12 -12.44 15.65 -16.49
CA GLU A 12 -13.31 15.45 -15.33
C GLU A 12 -13.87 14.03 -15.25
N GLN A 13 -14.26 13.44 -16.39
CA GLN A 13 -14.71 12.04 -16.42
C GLN A 13 -13.59 11.06 -16.10
N SER A 14 -12.35 11.35 -16.52
CA SER A 14 -11.18 10.52 -16.19
C SER A 14 -10.81 10.61 -14.71
N VAL A 15 -10.93 11.81 -14.11
CA VAL A 15 -10.67 12.02 -12.67
C VAL A 15 -11.79 11.41 -11.81
N GLN A 16 -13.05 11.46 -12.27
CA GLN A 16 -14.17 10.82 -11.57
C GLN A 16 -14.08 9.28 -11.66
N ALA A 17 -13.70 8.73 -12.82
CA ALA A 17 -13.46 7.30 -12.99
C ALA A 17 -12.29 6.79 -12.12
N ALA A 18 -11.22 7.58 -11.98
CA ALA A 18 -10.11 7.26 -11.07
C ALA A 18 -10.53 7.33 -9.59
N ARG A 19 -11.45 8.25 -9.23
CA ARG A 19 -12.00 8.35 -7.87
C ARG A 19 -12.95 7.20 -7.53
N ASP A 20 -13.72 6.71 -8.49
CA ASP A 20 -14.62 5.57 -8.29
C ASP A 20 -13.87 4.23 -8.25
N GLN A 21 -12.69 4.14 -8.86
CA GLN A 21 -11.77 2.98 -8.75
C GLN A 21 -10.99 2.92 -7.41
N ASN A 22 -10.99 4.00 -6.62
CA ASN A 22 -10.43 4.00 -5.26
C ASN A 22 -11.33 3.32 -4.22
N LYS A 23 -12.49 2.77 -4.61
CA LYS A 23 -13.07 1.65 -3.87
C LYS A 23 -12.30 0.40 -4.26
N ALA A 24 -11.21 0.12 -3.53
CA ALA A 24 -10.56 -1.18 -3.55
C ALA A 24 -11.65 -2.26 -3.66
N PRO A 25 -11.60 -3.14 -4.68
CA PRO A 25 -12.58 -4.21 -4.82
C PRO A 25 -12.70 -4.91 -3.47
N ARG A 26 -13.94 -5.12 -2.98
CA ARG A 26 -14.13 -5.98 -1.81
C ARG A 26 -13.34 -7.27 -2.07
N PRO A 27 -12.43 -7.68 -1.17
CA PRO A 27 -11.66 -8.89 -1.35
C PRO A 27 -12.60 -10.01 -1.76
N LEU A 28 -12.36 -10.64 -2.92
CA LEU A 28 -13.01 -11.91 -3.20
C LEU A 28 -12.57 -12.88 -2.09
N PRO A 29 -13.50 -13.66 -1.50
CA PRO A 29 -13.14 -14.58 -0.42
C PRO A 29 -11.95 -15.46 -0.85
N GLY A 30 -10.86 -15.41 -0.08
CA GLY A 30 -9.68 -16.26 -0.28
C GLY A 30 -8.64 -15.77 -1.29
N LYS A 31 -8.61 -14.48 -1.65
CA LYS A 31 -7.47 -13.91 -2.40
C LYS A 31 -6.81 -12.76 -1.64
N PRO A 32 -5.47 -12.71 -1.59
CA PRO A 32 -4.76 -11.57 -1.04
C PRO A 32 -5.06 -10.32 -1.86
N VAL A 33 -5.09 -9.17 -1.20
CA VAL A 33 -5.39 -7.86 -1.79
C VAL A 33 -4.19 -6.94 -1.60
N PHE A 34 -3.91 -6.11 -2.60
CA PHE A 34 -2.89 -5.07 -2.57
C PHE A 34 -3.48 -3.76 -3.12
N VAL A 35 -2.76 -2.65 -2.93
CA VAL A 35 -3.13 -1.36 -3.54
C VAL A 35 -2.50 -1.26 -4.93
N ASP A 36 -3.33 -1.32 -5.97
CA ASP A 36 -2.90 -1.16 -7.37
C ASP A 36 -2.74 0.34 -7.69
N LEU A 37 -1.50 0.76 -7.95
CA LEU A 37 -1.16 2.14 -8.33
C LEU A 37 -1.27 2.38 -9.84
N GLY A 38 -1.60 1.33 -10.60
CA GLY A 38 -1.78 1.36 -12.04
C GLY A 38 -0.47 1.41 -12.84
N GLN A 39 -0.63 1.36 -14.16
CA GLN A 39 0.48 1.26 -15.13
C GLN A 39 1.40 2.48 -15.18
N ASN A 40 1.04 3.57 -14.50
CA ASN A 40 1.81 4.82 -14.49
C ASN A 40 2.81 4.89 -13.31
N TYR A 41 2.83 3.88 -12.43
CA TYR A 41 3.84 3.82 -11.38
C TYR A 41 5.23 3.66 -12.02
N PRO A 42 6.19 4.57 -11.74
CA PRO A 42 7.42 4.66 -12.51
C PRO A 42 8.27 3.40 -12.39
N ALA A 43 8.58 2.79 -13.53
CA ALA A 43 9.59 1.74 -13.63
C ALA A 43 10.99 2.33 -13.42
N GLY A 44 11.79 1.72 -12.54
CA GLY A 44 13.20 2.09 -12.31
C GLY A 44 13.55 2.48 -10.88
N TYR A 45 12.58 2.56 -9.97
CA TYR A 45 12.85 2.60 -8.53
C TYR A 45 13.09 1.19 -7.98
N THR A 46 13.78 1.09 -6.85
CA THR A 46 13.94 -0.19 -6.15
C THR A 46 12.65 -0.62 -5.46
N TRP A 47 11.59 0.19 -5.47
CA TRP A 47 10.28 -0.20 -4.92
C TRP A 47 9.33 -0.59 -6.06
N SER A 48 8.68 -1.75 -5.92
CA SER A 48 7.77 -2.32 -6.90
C SER A 48 6.32 -2.31 -6.43
N ASN A 49 5.40 -2.00 -7.35
CA ASN A 49 3.96 -2.21 -7.20
C ASN A 49 3.47 -3.47 -7.96
N ASP A 50 4.37 -4.30 -8.50
CA ASP A 50 3.98 -5.56 -9.15
C ASP A 50 3.58 -6.59 -8.08
N PRO A 51 2.36 -7.14 -8.11
CA PRO A 51 1.92 -8.15 -7.15
C PRO A 51 2.79 -9.41 -7.13
N LYS A 52 3.51 -9.72 -8.21
CA LYS A 52 4.45 -10.85 -8.28
C LYS A 52 5.66 -10.67 -7.37
N ASP A 53 6.03 -9.43 -7.07
CA ASP A 53 7.17 -9.11 -6.20
C ASP A 53 6.79 -9.08 -4.72
N MET A 54 5.49 -9.03 -4.39
CA MET A 54 5.00 -8.77 -3.03
C MET A 54 4.79 -10.01 -2.16
N SER A 55 5.06 -11.22 -2.68
CA SER A 55 4.85 -12.49 -1.94
C SER A 55 3.46 -12.58 -1.27
N LEU A 56 2.42 -12.17 -2.01
CA LEU A 56 1.06 -12.01 -1.49
C LEU A 56 0.50 -13.25 -0.80
N ASP A 57 0.71 -14.42 -1.39
CA ASP A 57 0.21 -15.71 -0.85
C ASP A 57 0.92 -16.14 0.45
N THR A 58 2.11 -15.58 0.72
CA THR A 58 2.91 -15.88 1.90
C THR A 58 2.49 -15.02 3.09
N TYR A 59 2.33 -13.71 2.88
CA TYR A 59 2.18 -12.75 3.99
C TYR A 59 0.79 -12.14 4.12
N PHE A 60 -0.03 -12.19 3.06
CA PHE A 60 -1.30 -11.45 2.98
C PHE A 60 -2.50 -12.33 2.58
N ASP A 61 -2.33 -13.66 2.53
CA ASP A 61 -3.42 -14.59 2.23
C ASP A 61 -4.42 -14.65 3.39
N PRO A 62 -5.68 -14.21 3.21
CA PRO A 62 -6.69 -14.24 4.27
C PRO A 62 -7.20 -15.66 4.60
N GLY A 63 -6.86 -16.67 3.79
CA GLY A 63 -7.19 -18.07 4.04
C GLY A 63 -6.24 -18.79 4.99
N LYS A 64 -5.15 -18.12 5.42
CA LYS A 64 -4.12 -18.65 6.32
C LYS A 64 -3.80 -17.62 7.40
N SER A 65 -3.09 -18.05 8.45
CA SER A 65 -2.47 -17.11 9.39
C SER A 65 -1.53 -16.19 8.61
N ASN A 66 -1.73 -14.88 8.73
CA ASN A 66 -1.01 -13.88 7.94
C ASN A 66 -0.54 -12.71 8.83
N LEU A 67 0.10 -11.71 8.20
CA LEU A 67 0.66 -10.57 8.90
C LEU A 67 -0.41 -9.71 9.61
N ALA A 68 -1.60 -9.60 9.02
CA ALA A 68 -2.73 -8.89 9.62
C ALA A 68 -3.14 -9.54 10.95
N ASP A 69 -3.19 -10.88 10.99
CA ASP A 69 -3.53 -11.65 12.18
C ASP A 69 -2.46 -11.56 13.27
N GLU A 70 -1.19 -11.51 12.88
CA GLU A 70 -0.05 -11.46 13.81
C GLU A 70 -0.02 -10.15 14.60
N PHE A 71 -0.26 -9.04 13.90
CA PHE A 71 -0.24 -7.69 14.50
C PHE A 71 -1.64 -7.20 14.90
N ALA A 72 -2.69 -7.99 14.68
CA ALA A 72 -4.09 -7.62 14.91
C ALA A 72 -4.50 -6.32 14.19
N ILE A 73 -4.10 -6.17 12.92
CA ILE A 73 -4.39 -5.00 12.09
C ILE A 73 -5.36 -5.37 10.97
N ASP A 74 -6.61 -4.93 11.09
CA ASP A 74 -7.65 -5.25 10.11
C ASP A 74 -7.38 -4.65 8.71
N GLY A 75 -7.52 -5.51 7.69
CA GLY A 75 -7.34 -5.15 6.28
C GLY A 75 -5.93 -4.75 5.89
N LEU A 76 -4.91 -5.15 6.64
CA LEU A 76 -3.51 -4.91 6.32
C LEU A 76 -3.16 -5.48 4.94
N ARG A 77 -2.60 -4.64 4.07
CA ARG A 77 -2.30 -4.97 2.67
C ARG A 77 -1.11 -4.19 2.14
N PRO A 78 -0.32 -4.74 1.21
CA PRO A 78 0.84 -4.06 0.66
C PRO A 78 0.46 -3.00 -0.36
N ILE A 79 1.29 -1.97 -0.41
CA ILE A 79 1.31 -0.93 -1.44
C ILE A 79 2.57 -1.14 -2.29
N LEU A 80 3.75 -1.22 -1.67
CA LEU A 80 5.02 -1.40 -2.36
C LEU A 80 5.92 -2.41 -1.65
N LYS A 81 6.79 -3.09 -2.42
CA LYS A 81 7.85 -3.97 -1.93
C LYS A 81 9.19 -3.51 -2.49
N ASP A 82 10.19 -3.32 -1.65
CA ASP A 82 11.55 -2.99 -2.11
C ASP A 82 12.20 -4.23 -2.76
N THR A 83 12.47 -4.21 -4.05
CA THR A 83 13.08 -5.30 -4.81
C THR A 83 14.50 -5.62 -4.37
N ASN A 84 15.18 -4.71 -3.66
CA ASN A 84 16.55 -4.92 -3.18
C ASN A 84 16.63 -5.34 -1.72
N SER A 85 15.53 -5.26 -0.98
CA SER A 85 15.46 -5.65 0.42
C SER A 85 14.16 -6.42 0.70
N GLU A 86 13.89 -6.74 1.97
CA GLU A 86 12.62 -7.36 2.36
C GLU A 86 11.71 -6.34 3.06
N MET A 87 11.74 -5.10 2.58
CA MET A 87 10.93 -3.99 3.12
C MET A 87 9.62 -3.82 2.35
N TYR A 88 8.54 -3.56 3.09
CA TYR A 88 7.22 -3.36 2.54
C TYR A 88 6.59 -2.06 3.08
N LEU A 89 6.00 -1.26 2.18
CA LEU A 89 5.09 -0.19 2.53
C LEU A 89 3.67 -0.77 2.52
N LEU A 90 2.96 -0.68 3.65
CA LEU A 90 1.64 -1.25 3.84
C LEU A 90 0.62 -0.17 4.22
N THR A 91 -0.66 -0.49 4.04
CA THR A 91 -1.79 0.25 4.61
C THR A 91 -2.85 -0.70 5.16
N ALA A 92 -3.81 -0.17 5.90
CA ALA A 92 -4.87 -0.93 6.54
C ALA A 92 -6.22 -0.19 6.47
N ASN A 93 -7.28 -0.79 7.00
CA ASN A 93 -8.63 -0.19 6.98
C ASN A 93 -8.76 1.06 7.85
N ASN A 94 -7.86 1.24 8.81
CA ASN A 94 -7.78 2.43 9.65
C ASN A 94 -7.10 3.64 8.97
N ALA A 95 -6.79 3.54 7.68
CA ALA A 95 -6.10 4.56 6.88
C ALA A 95 -4.70 4.94 7.37
N LYS A 96 -4.07 4.12 8.22
CA LYS A 96 -2.67 4.29 8.62
C LYS A 96 -1.73 3.65 7.59
N PHE A 97 -0.48 4.09 7.62
CA PHE A 97 0.61 3.54 6.84
C PHE A 97 1.61 2.86 7.76
N TYR A 98 2.18 1.77 7.26
CA TYR A 98 3.13 0.96 7.99
C TYR A 98 4.34 0.64 7.12
N LEU A 99 5.46 0.43 7.78
CA LEU A 99 6.67 -0.07 7.18
C LEU A 99 7.00 -1.40 7.86
N TRP A 100 7.09 -2.46 7.08
CA TRP A 100 7.40 -3.80 7.59
C TRP A 100 8.72 -4.30 7.02
N ALA A 101 9.58 -4.79 7.91
CA ALA A 101 10.85 -5.42 7.59
C ALA A 101 10.69 -6.93 7.73
N ALA A 102 10.55 -7.67 6.62
CA ALA A 102 10.27 -9.10 6.66
C ALA A 102 11.50 -9.95 7.03
N ASP A 103 12.70 -9.39 6.91
CA ASP A 103 13.97 -10.01 7.31
C ASP A 103 14.07 -10.23 8.82
N ASP A 104 13.57 -9.29 9.62
CA ASP A 104 13.57 -9.37 11.09
C ASP A 104 12.17 -9.37 11.73
N GLY A 105 11.13 -9.30 10.89
CA GLY A 105 9.73 -9.37 11.28
C GLY A 105 9.19 -8.10 11.94
N ARG A 106 9.96 -7.02 12.08
CA ARG A 106 9.52 -5.81 12.77
C ARG A 106 8.57 -4.99 11.91
N LEU A 107 7.44 -4.62 12.51
CA LEU A 107 6.47 -3.70 11.95
C LEU A 107 6.64 -2.33 12.59
N PHE A 108 6.53 -1.28 11.79
CA PHE A 108 6.54 0.10 12.23
C PHE A 108 5.32 0.82 11.68
N VAL A 109 4.75 1.73 12.47
CA VAL A 109 3.68 2.63 12.04
C VAL A 109 4.24 4.04 11.87
N PHE A 110 3.82 4.74 10.82
CA PHE A 110 4.14 6.16 10.68
C PHE A 110 3.39 6.98 11.73
N LYS A 111 4.06 7.97 12.32
CA LYS A 111 3.46 8.80 13.37
C LYS A 111 2.25 9.59 12.86
N ASP A 112 1.22 9.69 13.71
CA ASP A 112 -0.06 10.30 13.35
C ASP A 112 0.03 11.81 13.07
N ASP A 113 1.05 12.51 13.61
CA ASP A 113 1.28 13.94 13.40
C ASP A 113 1.73 14.30 11.98
N LEU A 114 2.21 13.32 11.20
CA LEU A 114 2.62 13.49 9.81
C LEU A 114 1.44 13.65 8.85
N LYS A 115 0.24 13.19 9.23
CA LYS A 115 -0.99 13.26 8.41
C LYS A 115 -0.76 12.78 6.97
N LEU A 116 -0.08 11.65 6.81
CA LEU A 116 0.29 11.13 5.50
C LEU A 116 -0.94 10.81 4.64
N THR A 117 -0.82 11.07 3.36
CA THR A 117 -1.68 10.55 2.30
C THR A 117 -0.96 9.38 1.62
N LEU A 118 -1.64 8.68 0.70
CA LEU A 118 -1.00 7.63 -0.10
C LEU A 118 0.23 8.17 -0.84
N ASP A 119 0.08 9.30 -1.53
CA ASP A 119 1.15 9.91 -2.31
C ASP A 119 2.35 10.29 -1.42
N THR A 120 2.11 10.91 -0.26
CA THR A 120 3.22 11.32 0.62
C THR A 120 3.88 10.16 1.35
N ALA A 121 3.15 9.07 1.61
CA ALA A 121 3.74 7.83 2.12
C ALA A 121 4.65 7.16 1.08
N ILE A 122 4.24 7.15 -0.20
CA ILE A 122 5.06 6.68 -1.31
C ILE A 122 6.31 7.55 -1.46
N ASP A 123 6.16 8.88 -1.45
CA ASP A 123 7.28 9.80 -1.57
C ASP A 123 8.32 9.62 -0.45
N GLU A 124 7.88 9.35 0.79
CA GLU A 124 8.80 9.11 1.91
C GLU A 124 9.63 7.83 1.73
N VAL A 125 9.06 6.73 1.20
CA VAL A 125 9.86 5.52 0.95
C VAL A 125 10.77 5.67 -0.26
N LEU A 126 10.32 6.37 -1.31
CA LEU A 126 11.11 6.62 -2.52
C LEU A 126 12.26 7.61 -2.29
N SER A 127 12.07 8.59 -1.42
CA SER A 127 13.09 9.60 -1.07
C SER A 127 14.08 9.11 -0.01
N GLY A 128 13.81 7.95 0.60
CA GLY A 128 14.58 7.40 1.71
C GLY A 128 13.86 7.57 3.04
N ILE A 129 13.63 6.44 3.71
CA ILE A 129 12.87 6.36 4.96
C ILE A 129 13.53 7.17 6.07
N LYS A 130 12.79 8.13 6.63
CA LYS A 130 13.16 8.82 7.87
C LYS A 130 12.74 7.99 9.08
N TRP A 131 13.63 7.19 9.64
CA TRP A 131 13.32 6.32 10.79
C TRP A 131 12.78 7.06 12.03
N SER A 132 13.08 8.36 12.19
CA SER A 132 12.51 9.20 13.24
C SER A 132 11.00 9.41 13.12
N ASN A 133 10.41 9.14 11.97
CA ASN A 133 8.99 9.28 11.67
C ASN A 133 8.19 8.00 11.99
N LEU A 134 8.87 6.96 12.44
CA LEU A 134 8.31 5.64 12.70
C LEU A 134 8.23 5.36 14.20
N LEU A 135 7.23 4.58 14.60
CA LEU A 135 7.11 3.97 15.91
C LEU A 135 7.00 2.46 15.72
N GLN A 136 7.72 1.67 16.52
CA GLN A 136 7.61 0.22 16.45
C GLN A 136 6.23 -0.23 16.90
N GLN A 137 5.59 -1.06 16.06
CA GLN A 137 4.35 -1.76 16.35
C GLN A 137 4.71 -3.17 16.81
N PHE A 138 4.31 -3.52 18.02
CA PHE A 138 4.52 -4.86 18.56
C PHE A 138 3.41 -5.80 18.11
N ASN A 139 3.74 -7.08 17.99
CA ASN A 139 2.75 -8.11 17.70
C ASN A 139 1.82 -8.28 18.92
N LYS A 140 0.68 -8.94 18.72
CA LYS A 140 -0.32 -9.14 19.79
C LYS A 140 0.13 -10.01 20.96
N ASN A 141 1.29 -10.67 20.86
CA ASN A 141 1.80 -11.61 21.85
C ASN A 141 2.89 -10.99 22.75
N TYR A 142 3.32 -9.76 22.46
CA TYR A 142 4.23 -8.98 23.30
C TYR A 142 3.44 -7.81 23.91
N ASP A 143 2.92 -8.04 25.13
CA ASP A 143 2.49 -7.00 26.09
C ASP A 143 3.67 -6.60 26.99
#